data_AF-A0A0C1LHG1-F1
#
_entry.id   AF-A0A0C1LHG1-F1
#
_cell.length_a   1.000
_cell.length_b   1.000
_cell.length_c   1.000
_cell.angle_alpha   90.00
_cell.angle_beta   90.00
_cell.angle_gamma   90.00
#
_symmetry.space_group_name_H-M   'P 1'
#
loop_
_entity.id
_entity.type
_entity.pdbx_description
1 polymer ?
#
loop_
_entity_poly.entity_id
_entity_poly.type
_entity_poly.pdbx_seq_one_letter_code
_entity_poly.pdbx_strand_id
1 'polypeptide(L)'
;MKKILIAAAAVAAFAACSTPPQKKVVVMSSGKMVVTGDAIKLEPGTQHNEETITVNGDKITVNSPSGAKEYPVTEPGSWLLNLKNDTLIGSYQSFGEAGSREGRISQEQMQERMDSLSQLMTGSNVSAAKRNYFLAPGDFKKITSAENAIIVGPFKGMPASLEPDKNGQVPEVYKFITNKDARETLSRIEKMLKEG
;
A
#
# COMPACT_ATOMS: atom_id res chain seq x y z
N MET A 1 -23.61 60.60 -3.53
CA MET A 1 -24.28 59.41 -4.08
C MET A 1 -23.26 58.68 -4.96
N LYS A 2 -22.68 57.59 -4.44
CA LYS A 2 -22.88 56.20 -4.90
C LYS A 2 -21.99 55.77 -6.09
N LYS A 3 -20.87 55.12 -5.70
CA LYS A 3 -20.24 53.91 -6.28
C LYS A 3 -19.51 54.03 -7.62
N ILE A 4 -18.60 53.05 -7.85
CA ILE A 4 -17.97 52.62 -9.13
C ILE A 4 -16.67 53.43 -9.42
N LEU A 5 -15.43 52.91 -9.46
CA LEU A 5 -14.89 51.57 -9.75
C LEU A 5 -13.57 51.33 -9.00
N ILE A 6 -13.54 50.22 -8.26
CA ILE A 6 -12.35 49.51 -7.81
C ILE A 6 -11.95 48.57 -8.96
N ALA A 7 -10.77 48.74 -9.57
CA ALA A 7 -10.17 47.73 -10.44
C ALA A 7 -8.70 48.08 -10.74
N ALA A 8 -7.77 47.44 -10.03
CA ALA A 8 -6.42 47.02 -10.50
C ALA A 8 -5.50 46.69 -9.31
N ALA A 9 -5.97 45.83 -8.39
CA ALA A 9 -5.14 45.22 -7.36
C ALA A 9 -5.54 43.76 -7.24
N ALA A 10 -5.24 42.97 -8.28
CA ALA A 10 -5.52 41.53 -8.31
C ALA A 10 -4.53 40.81 -9.24
N VAL A 11 -3.23 41.02 -9.04
CA VAL A 11 -2.17 40.20 -9.68
C VAL A 11 -1.09 39.91 -8.63
N ALA A 12 -1.46 39.18 -7.57
CA ALA A 12 -0.59 38.49 -6.62
C ALA A 12 -1.53 37.85 -5.59
N ALA A 13 -1.61 36.55 -5.35
CA ALA A 13 -0.79 35.45 -5.75
C ALA A 13 -1.73 34.24 -5.90
N PHE A 14 -1.87 33.71 -7.12
CA PHE A 14 -2.12 32.28 -7.28
C PHE A 14 -0.81 31.55 -6.96
N ALA A 15 -0.32 31.67 -5.73
CA ALA A 15 0.48 30.59 -5.17
C ALA A 15 -0.54 29.46 -4.97
N ALA A 16 -0.75 28.68 -6.03
CA ALA A 16 -1.30 27.37 -5.89
C ALA A 16 -0.51 26.72 -4.75
N CYS A 17 -1.15 26.49 -3.61
CA CYS A 17 -0.72 25.50 -2.66
C CYS A 17 -0.85 24.14 -3.37
N SER A 18 0.00 23.89 -4.38
CA SER A 18 0.35 22.55 -4.77
C SER A 18 0.98 21.97 -3.52
N THR A 19 0.21 21.16 -2.79
CA THR A 19 0.73 20.32 -1.72
C THR A 19 2.01 19.70 -2.26
N PRO A 20 3.18 19.95 -1.64
CA PRO A 20 4.43 19.41 -2.17
C PRO A 20 4.29 17.89 -2.24
N PRO A 21 4.79 17.27 -3.32
CA PRO A 21 4.53 15.88 -3.58
C PRO A 21 5.07 15.02 -2.43
N GLN A 22 4.17 14.27 -1.77
CA GLN A 22 4.51 13.60 -0.51
C GLN A 22 5.20 12.26 -0.74
N LYS A 23 6.25 11.99 0.04
CA LYS A 23 6.91 10.68 0.12
C LYS A 23 6.26 9.89 1.25
N LYS A 24 5.30 9.04 0.91
CA LYS A 24 4.58 8.22 1.88
C LYS A 24 5.19 6.83 1.93
N VAL A 25 5.63 6.40 3.09
CA VAL A 25 6.19 5.06 3.30
C VAL A 25 5.31 4.31 4.30
N VAL A 26 4.73 3.21 3.86
CA VAL A 26 4.04 2.27 4.75
C VAL A 26 5.06 1.24 5.21
N VAL A 27 5.24 1.13 6.52
CA VAL A 27 6.17 0.20 7.14
C VAL A 27 5.38 -0.89 7.81
N MET A 28 5.64 -2.12 7.39
CA MET A 28 5.02 -3.31 7.95
C MET A 28 6.07 -4.10 8.71
N SER A 29 5.92 -4.27 10.01
CA SER A 29 6.94 -4.89 10.86
C SER A 29 6.41 -5.98 11.76
N SER A 30 7.29 -6.90 12.16
CA SER A 30 7.02 -7.89 13.20
C SER A 30 7.87 -7.56 14.42
N GLY A 31 7.22 -7.42 15.58
CA GLY A 31 7.82 -6.89 16.79
C GLY A 31 7.41 -5.44 17.04
N LYS A 32 7.98 -4.83 18.08
CA LYS A 32 7.63 -3.47 18.50
C LYS A 32 8.35 -2.48 17.59
N MET A 33 7.60 -1.51 17.07
CA MET A 33 8.11 -0.48 16.18
C MET A 33 7.93 0.88 16.83
N VAL A 34 8.98 1.70 16.80
CA VAL A 34 8.95 3.09 17.24
C VAL A 34 9.46 3.95 16.10
N VAL A 35 8.59 4.79 15.55
CA VAL A 35 8.95 5.76 14.52
C VAL A 35 9.33 7.09 15.17
N THR A 36 10.42 7.68 14.72
CA THR A 36 10.92 8.98 15.19
C THR A 36 11.41 9.78 13.99
N GLY A 37 10.50 10.55 13.37
CA GLY A 37 10.78 11.23 12.11
C GLY A 37 11.09 10.23 11.00
N ASP A 38 12.26 10.37 10.36
CA ASP A 38 12.73 9.51 9.28
C ASP A 38 13.48 8.25 9.79
N ALA A 39 13.53 8.03 11.12
CA ALA A 39 14.15 6.87 11.74
C ALA A 39 13.11 5.90 12.33
N ILE A 40 13.36 4.61 12.18
CA ILE A 40 12.51 3.51 12.65
C ILE A 40 13.34 2.63 13.55
N LYS A 41 12.95 2.49 14.82
CA LYS A 41 13.53 1.51 15.74
C LYS A 41 12.64 0.27 15.76
N LEU A 42 13.24 -0.88 15.47
CA LEU A 42 12.57 -2.18 15.50
C LEU A 42 13.12 -3.02 16.65
N GLU A 43 12.24 -3.54 17.49
CA GLU A 43 12.56 -4.51 18.54
C GLU A 43 11.88 -5.84 18.21
N PRO A 44 12.56 -7.00 18.36
CA PRO A 44 11.99 -8.30 18.02
C PRO A 44 10.76 -8.58 18.87
N GLY A 45 9.76 -9.19 18.26
CA GLY A 45 8.57 -9.63 18.96
C GLY A 45 7.58 -10.28 18.00
N THR A 46 6.46 -10.71 18.57
CA THR A 46 5.39 -11.40 17.82
C THR A 46 4.26 -10.46 17.36
N GLN A 47 4.29 -9.20 17.80
CA GLN A 47 3.27 -8.22 17.44
C GLN A 47 3.38 -7.82 15.97
N HIS A 48 2.25 -7.62 15.30
CA HIS A 48 2.23 -7.09 13.95
C HIS A 48 1.93 -5.60 14.00
N ASN A 49 2.88 -4.79 13.54
CA ASN A 49 2.71 -3.36 13.46
C ASN A 49 2.70 -2.90 12.00
N GLU A 50 1.90 -1.86 11.74
CA GLU A 50 1.79 -1.20 10.45
C GLU A 50 1.61 0.30 10.67
N GLU A 51 2.58 1.07 10.20
CA GLU A 51 2.58 2.53 10.36
C GLU A 51 2.85 3.20 9.02
N THR A 52 2.23 4.35 8.82
CA THR A 52 2.44 5.19 7.64
C THR A 52 3.26 6.38 8.05
N ILE A 53 4.40 6.57 7.39
CA ILE A 53 5.36 7.63 7.67
C ILE A 53 5.40 8.55 6.45
N THR A 54 5.30 9.85 6.69
CA THR A 54 5.60 10.86 5.67
C THR A 54 7.06 11.25 5.81
N VAL A 55 7.87 10.87 4.82
CA VAL A 55 9.31 11.13 4.81
C VAL A 55 9.55 12.53 4.28
N ASN A 56 10.26 13.35 5.06
CA ASN A 56 10.67 14.69 4.61
C ASN A 56 12.05 14.68 3.96
N GLY A 57 12.94 13.78 4.38
CA GLY A 57 14.26 13.58 3.78
C GLY A 57 14.27 12.70 2.51
N ASP A 58 15.47 12.21 2.19
CA ASP A 58 15.71 11.33 1.03
C ASP A 58 15.98 9.87 1.43
N LYS A 59 15.92 9.54 2.71
CA LYS A 59 16.17 8.19 3.22
C LYS A 59 15.42 7.92 4.51
N ILE A 60 15.09 6.65 4.73
CA ILE A 60 14.63 6.12 6.02
C ILE A 60 15.75 5.30 6.64
N THR A 61 15.99 5.48 7.94
CA THR A 61 16.95 4.66 8.69
C THR A 61 16.21 3.66 9.57
N VAL A 62 16.41 2.37 9.35
CA VAL A 62 15.86 1.29 10.17
C VAL A 62 16.94 0.75 11.10
N ASN A 63 16.79 1.03 12.39
CA ASN A 63 17.60 0.47 13.46
C ASN A 63 16.95 -0.81 13.95
N SER A 64 17.51 -1.94 13.54
CA SER A 64 17.12 -3.26 14.01
C SER A 64 18.23 -3.87 14.88
N PRO A 65 17.96 -4.91 15.66
CA PRO A 65 18.99 -5.57 16.48
C PRO A 65 20.08 -6.24 15.63
N SER A 66 19.80 -6.50 14.35
CA SER A 66 20.76 -7.01 13.36
C SER A 66 21.57 -5.90 12.69
N GLY A 67 21.33 -4.63 13.04
CA GLY A 67 22.07 -3.47 12.53
C GLY A 67 21.17 -2.36 12.00
N ALA A 68 21.80 -1.22 11.72
CA ALA A 68 21.17 -0.09 11.05
C ALA A 68 21.20 -0.31 9.52
N LYS A 69 20.05 -0.14 8.86
CA LYS A 69 19.91 -0.15 7.39
C LYS A 69 19.28 1.15 6.92
N GLU A 70 19.81 1.71 5.85
CA GLU A 70 19.23 2.90 5.22
C GLU A 70 18.51 2.52 3.93
N TYR A 71 17.30 3.04 3.73
CA TYR A 71 16.48 2.84 2.54
C TYR A 71 16.29 4.19 1.83
N PRO A 72 16.78 4.35 0.59
CA PRO A 72 16.67 5.61 -0.14
C PRO A 72 15.24 5.82 -0.66
N VAL A 73 14.66 6.98 -0.36
CA VAL A 73 13.34 7.42 -0.82
C VAL A 73 13.52 8.65 -1.70
N THR A 74 13.97 8.41 -2.94
CA THR A 74 14.35 9.46 -3.88
C THR A 74 13.16 10.13 -4.56
N GLU A 75 12.08 9.37 -4.77
CA GLU A 75 10.91 9.84 -5.52
C GLU A 75 9.66 9.96 -4.65
N PRO A 76 8.81 10.98 -4.89
CA PRO A 76 7.49 11.05 -4.28
C PRO A 76 6.58 9.91 -4.76
N GLY A 77 5.60 9.59 -3.92
CA GLY A 77 4.67 8.50 -4.10
C GLY A 77 4.56 7.61 -2.86
N SER A 78 3.84 6.50 -3.03
CA SER A 78 3.58 5.52 -1.98
C SER A 78 4.54 4.34 -2.10
N TRP A 79 5.33 4.15 -1.05
CA TRP A 79 6.33 3.10 -0.89
C TRP A 79 5.90 2.12 0.19
N LEU A 80 6.36 0.88 0.08
CA LEU A 80 6.15 -0.16 1.09
C LEU A 80 7.51 -0.72 1.53
N LEU A 81 7.70 -0.75 2.85
CA LEU A 81 8.84 -1.36 3.51
C LEU A 81 8.38 -2.60 4.28
N ASN A 82 8.89 -3.76 3.89
CA ASN A 82 8.64 -5.01 4.60
C ASN A 82 9.73 -5.28 5.64
N LEU A 83 9.43 -5.07 6.92
CA LEU A 83 10.26 -5.47 8.06
C LEU A 83 9.68 -6.70 8.79
N LYS A 84 8.73 -7.41 8.18
CA LYS A 84 8.24 -8.69 8.71
C LYS A 84 9.23 -9.80 8.36
N ASN A 85 9.16 -10.87 9.14
CA ASN A 85 9.91 -12.10 8.87
C ASN A 85 9.30 -12.95 7.75
N ASP A 86 8.15 -12.53 7.19
CA ASP A 86 7.48 -13.21 6.09
C ASP A 86 7.42 -12.30 4.86
N THR A 87 7.32 -12.90 3.68
CA THR A 87 7.15 -12.19 2.42
C THR A 87 5.74 -11.62 2.34
N LEU A 88 5.64 -10.36 1.95
CA LEU A 88 4.39 -9.71 1.61
C LEU A 88 4.13 -9.84 0.11
N ILE A 89 2.96 -10.34 -0.23
CA ILE A 89 2.45 -10.31 -1.60
C ILE A 89 1.24 -9.39 -1.64
N GLY A 90 1.16 -8.56 -2.67
CA GLY A 90 0.07 -7.60 -2.82
C GLY A 90 -0.36 -7.40 -4.25
N SER A 91 -1.60 -6.98 -4.39
CA SER A 91 -2.21 -6.67 -5.69
C SER A 91 -3.11 -5.45 -5.56
N TYR A 92 -3.23 -4.72 -6.66
CA TYR A 92 -4.21 -3.66 -6.80
C TYR A 92 -5.63 -4.21 -6.61
N GLN A 93 -6.44 -3.51 -5.81
CA GLN A 93 -7.84 -3.81 -5.60
C GLN A 93 -8.69 -2.83 -6.39
N SER A 94 -9.46 -3.33 -7.36
CA SER A 94 -10.51 -2.55 -8.03
C SER A 94 -11.59 -2.24 -7.00
N PHE A 95 -11.56 -1.04 -6.44
CA PHE A 95 -12.52 -0.57 -5.45
C PHE A 95 -13.52 0.36 -6.15
N GLY A 96 -14.78 -0.06 -6.26
CA GLY A 96 -15.84 0.73 -6.92
C GLY A 96 -16.59 0.01 -8.04
N GLU A 97 -16.11 -1.15 -8.52
CA GLU A 97 -16.94 -1.99 -9.38
C GLU A 97 -17.97 -2.75 -8.53
N ALA A 98 -19.13 -2.12 -8.35
CA ALA A 98 -20.33 -2.70 -7.74
C ALA A 98 -20.78 -4.03 -8.39
N GLY A 99 -20.20 -4.43 -9.52
CA GLY A 99 -20.50 -5.67 -10.24
C GLY A 99 -19.77 -6.93 -9.79
N SER A 100 -18.79 -6.86 -8.89
CA SER A 100 -17.95 -8.04 -8.55
C SER A 100 -18.28 -8.74 -7.23
N ARG A 101 -19.27 -8.25 -6.46
CA ARG A 101 -19.58 -8.78 -5.12
C ARG A 101 -20.74 -9.78 -5.05
N GLU A 102 -21.50 -10.01 -6.11
CA GLU A 102 -22.72 -10.84 -6.06
C GLU A 102 -22.88 -11.86 -7.20
N GLY A 103 -21.82 -12.18 -7.92
CA GLY A 103 -21.82 -13.34 -8.81
C GLY A 103 -21.43 -14.60 -8.04
N ARG A 104 -22.21 -15.68 -8.15
CA ARG A 104 -21.73 -17.03 -7.79
C ARG A 104 -20.40 -17.24 -8.51
N ILE A 105 -19.29 -17.23 -7.77
CA ILE A 105 -17.96 -17.43 -8.35
C ILE A 105 -17.97 -18.83 -8.97
N SER A 106 -17.74 -18.94 -10.28
CA SER A 106 -17.69 -20.25 -10.92
C SER A 106 -16.45 -21.03 -10.45
N GLN A 107 -16.48 -22.34 -10.61
CA GLN A 107 -15.31 -23.16 -10.28
C GLN A 107 -14.08 -22.76 -11.10
N GLU A 108 -14.24 -22.38 -12.37
CA GLU A 108 -13.12 -21.88 -13.18
C GLU A 108 -12.57 -20.56 -12.65
N GLN A 109 -13.44 -19.64 -12.23
CA GLN A 109 -13.01 -18.36 -11.64
C GLN A 109 -12.31 -18.55 -10.30
N MET A 110 -12.72 -19.55 -9.50
CA MET A 110 -11.98 -19.92 -8.29
C MET A 110 -10.60 -20.48 -8.63
N GLN A 111 -10.50 -21.35 -9.64
CA GLN A 111 -9.24 -21.93 -10.10
C GLN A 111 -8.27 -20.86 -10.63
N GLU A 112 -8.76 -19.94 -11.46
CA GLU A 112 -7.98 -18.82 -11.98
C GLU A 112 -7.43 -17.92 -10.87
N ARG A 113 -8.24 -17.66 -9.84
CA ARG A 113 -7.80 -16.91 -8.66
C ARG A 113 -6.74 -17.66 -7.87
N MET A 114 -6.87 -18.98 -7.70
CA MET A 114 -5.87 -19.82 -7.04
C MET A 114 -4.55 -19.83 -7.82
N ASP A 115 -4.61 -20.00 -9.14
CA ASP A 115 -3.43 -20.01 -10.00
C ASP A 115 -2.74 -18.65 -9.95
N SER A 116 -3.51 -17.56 -10.03
CA SER A 116 -2.99 -16.20 -9.91
C SER A 116 -2.31 -15.97 -8.56
N LEU A 117 -2.92 -16.43 -7.47
CA LEU A 117 -2.37 -16.32 -6.12
C LEU A 117 -1.08 -17.15 -5.96
N SER A 118 -1.06 -18.38 -6.48
CA SER A 118 0.13 -19.24 -6.50
C SER A 118 1.28 -18.62 -7.30
N GLN A 119 0.99 -18.04 -8.46
CA GLN A 119 2.00 -17.33 -9.25
C GLN A 119 2.48 -16.05 -8.55
N LEU A 120 1.64 -15.37 -7.77
CA LEU A 120 2.06 -14.23 -6.94
C LEU A 120 2.98 -14.67 -5.80
N MET A 121 2.67 -15.79 -5.14
CA MET A 121 3.48 -16.36 -4.07
C MET A 121 4.87 -16.81 -4.52
N THR A 122 5.04 -17.11 -5.80
CA THR A 122 6.33 -17.49 -6.40
C THR A 122 7.04 -16.32 -7.07
N GLY A 123 6.44 -15.13 -7.07
CA GLY A 123 6.97 -13.95 -7.76
C GLY A 123 6.80 -13.97 -9.29
N SER A 124 6.23 -15.04 -9.86
CA SER A 124 6.08 -15.25 -11.31
C SER A 124 5.06 -14.32 -11.97
N ASN A 125 4.13 -13.75 -11.21
CA ASN A 125 3.10 -12.83 -11.71
C ASN A 125 3.27 -11.37 -11.22
N VAL A 126 4.50 -11.02 -10.81
CA VAL A 126 4.86 -9.69 -10.32
C VAL A 126 5.24 -8.83 -11.51
N SER A 127 4.39 -7.85 -11.85
CA SER A 127 4.73 -6.85 -12.86
C SER A 127 4.10 -5.52 -12.53
N ALA A 128 4.78 -4.43 -12.92
CA ALA A 128 4.24 -3.08 -12.79
C ALA A 128 2.94 -2.92 -13.60
N ALA A 129 2.83 -3.60 -14.75
CA ALA A 129 1.64 -3.59 -15.59
C ALA A 129 0.42 -4.24 -14.91
N LYS A 130 0.61 -5.37 -14.21
CA LYS A 130 -0.46 -6.03 -13.43
C LYS A 130 -0.63 -5.45 -12.03
N ARG A 131 0.19 -4.46 -11.64
CA ARG A 131 0.16 -3.82 -10.32
C ARG A 131 0.24 -4.83 -9.17
N ASN A 132 1.07 -5.84 -9.38
CA ASN A 132 1.32 -6.94 -8.47
C ASN A 132 2.70 -6.81 -7.86
N TYR A 133 2.81 -7.11 -6.57
CA TYR A 133 4.01 -6.88 -5.78
C TYR A 133 4.36 -8.10 -4.95
N PHE A 134 5.65 -8.41 -4.91
CA PHE A 134 6.26 -9.40 -4.03
C PHE A 134 7.42 -8.71 -3.32
N LEU A 135 7.35 -8.66 -1.99
CA LEU A 135 8.34 -8.02 -1.13
C LEU A 135 8.81 -9.04 -0.11
N ALA A 136 10.05 -9.52 -0.25
CA ALA A 136 10.70 -10.37 0.73
C ALA A 136 10.97 -9.59 2.05
N PRO A 137 11.28 -10.30 3.14
CA PRO A 137 11.74 -9.66 4.38
C PRO A 137 12.93 -8.73 4.15
N GLY A 138 12.77 -7.46 4.52
CA GLY A 138 13.76 -6.39 4.30
C GLY A 138 13.64 -5.68 2.96
N ASP A 139 12.69 -6.05 2.10
CA ASP A 139 12.52 -5.36 0.82
C ASP A 139 11.82 -4.01 0.97
N PHE A 140 12.26 -3.08 0.14
CA PHE A 140 11.70 -1.74 0.02
C PHE A 140 11.39 -1.43 -1.44
N LYS A 141 10.12 -1.14 -1.75
CA LYS A 141 9.70 -0.92 -3.14
C LYS A 141 8.65 0.17 -3.26
N LYS A 142 8.75 0.95 -4.34
CA LYS A 142 7.72 1.90 -4.74
C LYS A 142 6.51 1.11 -5.26
N ILE A 143 5.34 1.37 -4.66
CA ILE A 143 4.08 0.74 -5.05
C ILE A 143 3.38 1.58 -6.11
N THR A 144 3.32 2.89 -5.93
CA THR A 144 2.70 3.77 -6.93
C THR A 144 3.24 5.18 -6.80
N SER A 145 3.21 5.93 -7.88
CA SER A 145 3.46 7.39 -7.86
C SER A 145 2.27 8.16 -7.28
N ALA A 146 1.10 7.53 -7.13
CA ALA A 146 -0.07 8.16 -6.54
C ALA A 146 0.14 8.46 -5.03
N GLU A 147 -0.02 9.73 -4.67
CA GLU A 147 0.14 10.20 -3.29
C GLU A 147 -1.06 9.84 -2.41
N ASN A 148 -2.23 9.74 -3.01
CA ASN A 148 -3.49 9.38 -2.34
C ASN A 148 -3.66 7.85 -2.19
N ALA A 149 -2.69 7.03 -2.61
CA ALA A 149 -2.86 5.58 -2.57
C ALA A 149 -2.96 5.04 -1.13
N ILE A 150 -3.81 4.02 -0.98
CA ILE A 150 -4.08 3.32 0.26
C ILE A 150 -3.45 1.94 0.17
N ILE A 151 -2.37 1.77 0.92
CA ILE A 151 -1.74 0.48 1.13
C ILE A 151 -2.35 -0.12 2.39
N VAL A 152 -3.02 -1.26 2.24
CA VAL A 152 -3.67 -2.01 3.32
C VAL A 152 -2.84 -3.25 3.60
N GLY A 153 -2.31 -3.38 4.82
CA GLY A 153 -1.57 -4.56 5.22
C GLY A 153 -2.44 -5.80 5.47
N PRO A 154 -1.82 -6.95 5.75
CA PRO A 154 -2.49 -8.25 5.94
C PRO A 154 -3.59 -8.17 7.00
N PHE A 155 -3.29 -7.56 8.14
CA PHE A 155 -4.14 -7.56 9.32
C PHE A 155 -5.13 -6.39 9.39
N LYS A 156 -5.10 -5.46 8.43
CA LYS A 156 -6.08 -4.37 8.34
C LYS A 156 -7.24 -4.75 7.43
N GLY A 157 -8.46 -4.46 7.86
CA GLY A 157 -9.63 -4.54 7.00
C GLY A 157 -9.51 -3.58 5.80
N MET A 158 -10.15 -3.91 4.69
CA MET A 158 -10.30 -2.94 3.61
C MET A 158 -11.15 -1.75 4.10
N PRO A 159 -10.83 -0.52 3.68
CA PRO A 159 -11.66 0.63 4.00
C PRO A 159 -13.09 0.40 3.49
N ALA A 160 -14.10 0.82 4.25
CA ALA A 160 -15.51 0.59 3.91
C ALA A 160 -15.96 1.48 2.73
N SER A 161 -15.35 2.65 2.59
CA SER A 161 -15.59 3.60 1.51
C SER A 161 -14.28 4.27 1.12
N LEU A 162 -14.19 4.67 -0.16
CA LEU A 162 -13.11 5.53 -0.64
C LEU A 162 -13.70 6.89 -0.93
N GLU A 163 -13.19 7.89 -0.22
CA GLU A 163 -13.49 9.27 -0.55
C GLU A 163 -12.55 9.70 -1.69
N PRO A 164 -13.08 10.28 -2.78
CA PRO A 164 -12.26 10.91 -3.79
C PRO A 164 -11.38 11.98 -3.16
N ASP A 165 -10.16 12.11 -3.66
CA ASP A 165 -9.29 13.20 -3.21
C ASP A 165 -9.83 14.58 -3.63
N LYS A 166 -9.10 15.63 -3.24
CA LYS A 166 -9.46 17.03 -3.57
C LYS A 166 -9.58 17.30 -5.09
N ASN A 167 -9.06 16.40 -5.93
CA ASN A 167 -9.08 16.48 -7.38
C ASN A 167 -10.13 15.53 -8.00
N GLY A 168 -10.97 14.88 -7.19
CA GLY A 168 -11.99 13.94 -7.64
C GLY A 168 -11.43 12.58 -8.08
N GLN A 169 -10.16 12.27 -7.81
CA GLN A 169 -9.56 10.98 -8.13
C GLN A 169 -9.81 10.00 -6.98
N VAL A 170 -10.35 8.82 -7.31
CA VAL A 170 -10.51 7.74 -6.34
C VAL A 170 -9.13 7.19 -6.00
N PRO A 171 -8.77 7.09 -4.70
CA PRO A 171 -7.45 6.60 -4.29
C PRO A 171 -7.24 5.14 -4.71
N GLU A 172 -6.04 4.84 -5.21
CA GLU A 172 -5.66 3.46 -5.55
C GLU A 172 -5.52 2.62 -4.28
N VAL A 173 -6.23 1.49 -4.20
CA VAL A 173 -6.11 0.58 -3.05
C VAL A 173 -5.23 -0.61 -3.41
N TYR A 174 -4.25 -0.88 -2.56
CA TYR A 174 -3.38 -2.04 -2.67
C TYR A 174 -3.52 -2.88 -1.41
N LYS A 175 -3.98 -4.13 -1.57
CA LYS A 175 -4.10 -5.07 -0.45
C LYS A 175 -2.91 -6.00 -0.46
N PHE A 176 -2.21 -6.05 0.66
CA PHE A 176 -1.10 -6.95 0.92
C PHE A 176 -1.54 -8.03 1.90
N ILE A 177 -1.07 -9.25 1.67
CA ILE A 177 -1.20 -10.41 2.56
C ILE A 177 0.16 -11.05 2.77
N THR A 178 0.32 -11.83 3.83
CA THR A 178 1.55 -12.60 4.01
C THR A 178 1.53 -13.85 3.13
N ASN A 179 2.70 -14.36 2.76
CA ASN A 179 2.82 -15.61 2.01
C ASN A 179 2.22 -16.79 2.82
N LYS A 180 2.31 -16.75 4.15
CA LYS A 180 1.59 -17.67 5.02
C LYS A 180 0.06 -17.57 4.85
N ASP A 181 -0.52 -16.37 4.93
CA ASP A 181 -1.97 -16.18 4.75
C ASP A 181 -2.44 -16.63 3.35
N ALA A 182 -1.59 -16.40 2.33
CA ALA A 182 -1.85 -16.85 0.97
C ALA A 182 -1.92 -18.38 0.87
N ARG A 183 -0.99 -19.10 1.51
CA ARG A 183 -1.04 -20.57 1.62
C ARG A 183 -2.30 -21.06 2.32
N GLU A 184 -2.67 -20.41 3.43
CA GLU A 184 -3.88 -20.77 4.17
C GLU A 184 -5.15 -20.53 3.34
N THR A 185 -5.19 -19.44 2.58
CA THR A 185 -6.28 -19.12 1.65
C THR A 185 -6.38 -20.15 0.53
N LEU A 186 -5.26 -20.52 -0.09
CA LEU A 186 -5.24 -21.58 -1.12
C LEU A 186 -5.75 -22.90 -0.54
N SER A 187 -5.24 -23.33 0.62
CA SER A 187 -5.68 -24.57 1.25
C SER A 187 -7.17 -24.56 1.59
N ARG A 188 -7.74 -23.41 1.98
CA ARG A 188 -9.18 -23.28 2.22
C ARG A 188 -9.99 -23.42 0.92
N ILE A 189 -9.58 -22.75 -0.15
CA ILE A 189 -10.27 -22.83 -1.45
C ILE A 189 -10.19 -24.26 -2.00
N GLU A 190 -9.02 -24.90 -1.91
CA GLU A 190 -8.84 -26.30 -2.31
C GLU A 190 -9.77 -27.26 -1.55
N LYS A 191 -9.97 -27.06 -0.24
CA LYS A 191 -10.92 -27.85 0.55
C LYS A 191 -12.36 -27.64 0.09
N MET A 192 -12.78 -26.38 -0.11
CA MET A 192 -14.12 -26.06 -0.60
C MET A 192 -14.41 -26.69 -1.97
N LEU A 193 -13.41 -26.79 -2.84
CA LEU A 193 -13.53 -27.44 -4.15
C LEU A 193 -13.56 -28.97 -4.09
N LYS A 194 -13.05 -29.58 -3.02
CA LYS A 194 -13.09 -31.03 -2.82
C LYS A 194 -14.35 -31.49 -2.08
N GLU A 195 -14.96 -30.61 -1.31
CA GLU A 195 -16.14 -30.88 -0.48
C GLU A 195 -17.46 -30.42 -1.13
N GLY A 196 -17.42 -29.63 -2.20
CA GLY A 196 -18.57 -29.19 -3.01
C GLY A 196 -18.74 -29.98 -4.29
#